data_AF-A0A7S3MM95-F1
#
_entry.id   AF-A0A7S3MM95-F1
#
_cell.length_a   1.000
_cell.length_b   1.000
_cell.length_c   1.000
_cell.angle_alpha   90.00
_cell.angle_beta   90.00
_cell.angle_gamma   90.00
#
_symmetry.space_group_name_H-M   'P 1'
#
loop_
_entity.id
_entity.type
_entity.pdbx_description
1 polymer ?
#
loop_
_entity_poly.entity_id
_entity_poly.type
_entity_poly.pdbx_seq_one_letter_code
_entity_poly.pdbx_strand_id
1 'polypeptide(L)'
;MMQIIIREHKLRSFSLNSVAAHFLGEQKEDVHHSVITQLQNGDEFTRRRLAVYCLKDAYLPLRLMEKLMCVFNQVEMARVTGVPIAFLFTRGQQIKVASQLYRKARKHDLLIPVERHNQDGGKYEGAVVIEP
;
A
#
# COMPACT_ATOMS: atom_id res chain seq x y z
N MET A 1 -4.22 -4.20 0.72
CA MET A 1 -3.53 -4.09 -0.58
C MET A 1 -3.71 -2.72 -1.23
N MET A 2 -4.91 -2.18 -1.39
CA MET A 2 -5.12 -0.84 -2.00
C MET A 2 -4.23 0.27 -1.40
N GLN A 3 -4.09 0.31 -0.08
CA GLN A 3 -3.21 1.28 0.61
C GLN A 3 -1.72 1.15 0.23
N ILE A 4 -1.26 -0.05 -0.15
CA ILE A 4 0.11 -0.27 -0.61
C ILE A 4 0.27 0.37 -1.99
N ILE A 5 -0.68 0.11 -2.89
CA ILE A 5 -0.62 0.64 -4.27
C ILE A 5 -0.69 2.17 -4.26
N ILE A 6 -1.52 2.78 -3.41
CA ILE A 6 -1.63 4.23 -3.27
C ILE A 6 -0.30 4.85 -2.79
N ARG A 7 0.42 4.16 -1.90
CA ARG A 7 1.70 4.66 -1.36
C ARG A 7 2.85 4.52 -2.35
N GLU A 8 2.90 3.41 -3.08
CA GLU A 8 4.04 3.04 -3.94
C GLU A 8 3.87 3.55 -5.38
N HIS A 9 2.65 3.83 -5.85
CA HIS A 9 2.37 4.18 -7.24
C HIS A 9 1.51 5.44 -7.39
N LYS A 10 1.87 6.29 -8.36
CA LYS A 10 1.09 7.46 -8.76
C LYS A 10 0.28 7.13 -10.01
N LEU A 11 -0.96 6.67 -9.81
CA LEU A 11 -1.88 6.30 -10.89
C LEU A 11 -3.00 7.35 -11.04
N ARG A 12 -3.61 7.40 -12.23
CA ARG A 12 -4.77 8.29 -12.49
C ARG A 12 -6.05 7.82 -11.78
N SER A 13 -6.24 6.50 -11.65
CA SER A 13 -7.38 5.90 -10.95
C SER A 13 -6.92 4.68 -10.15
N PHE A 14 -7.45 4.54 -8.94
CA PHE A 14 -7.17 3.43 -8.03
C PHE A 14 -8.33 2.43 -7.92
N SER A 15 -9.29 2.48 -8.84
CA SER A 15 -10.31 1.44 -8.95
C SER A 15 -9.66 0.08 -9.26
N LEU A 16 -10.22 -1.01 -8.72
CA LEU A 16 -9.69 -2.36 -8.94
C LEU A 16 -9.55 -2.67 -10.43
N ASN A 17 -10.54 -2.26 -11.25
CA ASN A 17 -10.49 -2.45 -12.70
C ASN A 17 -9.31 -1.69 -13.35
N SER A 18 -9.11 -0.41 -13.01
CA SER A 18 -8.00 0.38 -13.57
C SER A 18 -6.63 -0.17 -13.15
N VAL A 19 -6.51 -0.61 -11.91
CA VAL A 19 -5.25 -1.15 -11.36
C VAL A 19 -4.95 -2.52 -11.98
N ALA A 20 -5.96 -3.40 -12.11
CA ALA A 20 -5.82 -4.68 -12.79
C ALA A 20 -5.47 -4.51 -14.27
N ALA A 21 -6.13 -3.60 -14.98
CA ALA A 21 -5.80 -3.32 -16.38
C ALA A 21 -4.37 -2.80 -16.54
N HIS A 22 -3.92 -1.92 -15.64
CA HIS A 22 -2.58 -1.35 -15.68
C HIS A 22 -1.47 -2.37 -15.41
N PHE A 23 -1.60 -3.22 -14.39
CA PHE A 23 -0.53 -4.13 -13.97
C PHE A 23 -0.63 -5.55 -14.52
N LEU A 24 -1.84 -6.04 -14.78
CA LEU A 24 -2.09 -7.41 -15.23
C LEU A 24 -2.55 -7.48 -16.69
N GLY A 25 -2.98 -6.37 -17.30
CA GLY A 25 -3.59 -6.37 -18.63
C GLY A 25 -4.98 -7.01 -18.66
N GLU A 26 -5.61 -7.18 -17.49
CA GLU A 26 -6.89 -7.86 -17.33
C GLU A 26 -7.97 -6.88 -16.89
N GLN A 27 -9.20 -7.10 -17.36
CA GLN A 27 -10.36 -6.31 -16.97
C GLN A 27 -11.28 -7.11 -16.05
N LYS A 28 -11.87 -6.41 -15.09
CA LYS A 28 -12.94 -6.95 -14.24
C LYS A 28 -14.17 -7.25 -15.09
N GLU A 29 -14.98 -8.25 -14.68
CA GLU A 29 -16.30 -8.42 -15.28
C GLU A 29 -17.21 -7.25 -14.88
N ASP A 30 -17.85 -6.61 -15.86
CA ASP A 30 -18.73 -5.49 -15.57
C ASP A 30 -20.11 -6.00 -15.13
N VAL A 31 -20.38 -5.83 -13.83
CA VAL A 31 -21.71 -6.02 -13.23
C VAL A 31 -22.04 -4.72 -12.52
N HIS A 32 -22.98 -3.98 -13.09
CA HIS A 32 -23.44 -2.72 -12.51
C HIS A 32 -24.22 -3.00 -11.21
N HIS A 33 -23.96 -2.19 -10.19
CA HIS A 33 -24.50 -2.40 -8.84
C HIS A 33 -26.03 -2.49 -8.79
N SER A 34 -26.73 -1.77 -9.66
CA SER A 34 -28.20 -1.77 -9.73
C SER A 34 -28.79 -3.13 -10.14
N VAL A 35 -28.02 -3.97 -10.84
CA VAL A 35 -28.48 -5.25 -11.37
C VAL A 35 -28.16 -6.41 -10.42
N ILE A 36 -27.34 -6.18 -9.39
CA ILE A 36 -26.91 -7.23 -8.44
C ILE A 36 -28.11 -7.89 -7.75
N THR A 37 -29.05 -7.10 -7.22
CA THR A 37 -30.24 -7.62 -6.53
C THR A 37 -31.13 -8.43 -7.48
N GLN A 38 -31.22 -8.01 -8.75
CA GLN A 38 -31.99 -8.74 -9.77
C GLN A 38 -31.32 -10.07 -10.12
N LEU A 39 -30.00 -10.10 -10.28
CA LEU A 39 -29.24 -11.32 -10.55
C LEU A 39 -29.31 -12.31 -9.40
N GLN A 40 -29.31 -11.83 -8.16
CA GLN A 40 -29.42 -12.68 -6.98
C GLN A 40 -30.80 -13.35 -6.88
N ASN A 41 -31.87 -12.59 -7.13
CA ASN A 41 -33.26 -13.04 -7.05
C ASN A 41 -33.76 -13.78 -8.30
N GLY A 42 -32.92 -13.90 -9.33
CA GLY A 42 -33.22 -14.65 -10.55
C GLY A 42 -33.07 -16.17 -10.37
N ASP A 43 -32.46 -16.81 -11.35
CA ASP A 43 -32.30 -18.26 -11.42
C ASP A 43 -30.90 -18.72 -10.96
N GLU A 44 -30.62 -20.02 -11.11
CA GLU A 44 -29.30 -20.57 -10.80
C GLU A 44 -28.20 -20.03 -11.72
N PHE A 45 -28.52 -19.69 -12.97
CA PHE A 45 -27.57 -19.19 -13.95
C PHE A 45 -27.15 -17.75 -13.64
N THR A 46 -28.08 -16.88 -13.24
CA THR A 46 -27.79 -15.51 -12.82
C THR A 46 -26.97 -15.49 -11.54
N ARG A 47 -27.27 -16.36 -10.57
CA ARG A 47 -26.45 -16.53 -9.36
C ARG A 47 -25.06 -17.08 -9.67
N ARG A 48 -24.94 -18.02 -10.61
CA ARG A 48 -23.63 -18.52 -11.10
C ARG A 48 -22.79 -17.38 -11.70
N ARG A 49 -23.39 -16.51 -12.51
CA ARG A 49 -22.70 -15.32 -13.06
C ARG A 49 -22.21 -14.40 -11.94
N LEU A 50 -23.04 -14.14 -10.94
CA LEU A 50 -22.64 -13.32 -9.79
C LEU A 50 -21.51 -13.95 -8.98
N ALA A 51 -21.51 -15.29 -8.85
CA ALA A 51 -20.43 -16.03 -8.20
C ALA A 51 -19.11 -15.93 -8.97
N VAL A 52 -19.13 -16.04 -10.29
CA VAL A 52 -17.93 -15.86 -11.15
C VAL A 52 -17.37 -14.44 -11.03
N TYR A 53 -18.25 -13.44 -11.07
CA TYR A 53 -17.88 -12.04 -10.82
C TYR A 53 -17.18 -11.86 -9.47
N CYS A 54 -17.76 -12.40 -8.40
CA CYS A 54 -17.20 -12.30 -7.05
C CYS A 54 -15.85 -13.04 -6.92
N LEU A 55 -15.73 -14.22 -7.53
CA LEU A 55 -14.49 -14.99 -7.55
C LEU A 55 -13.38 -14.22 -8.26
N LYS A 56 -13.69 -13.61 -9.41
CA LYS A 56 -12.72 -12.77 -10.14
C LYS A 56 -12.27 -11.57 -9.30
N ASP A 57 -13.19 -10.91 -8.62
CA ASP A 57 -12.91 -9.80 -7.71
C ASP A 57 -12.06 -10.17 -6.51
N ALA A 58 -12.18 -11.39 -5.99
CA ALA A 58 -11.34 -11.90 -4.90
C ALA A 58 -9.96 -12.35 -5.42
N TYR A 59 -9.88 -12.86 -6.64
CA TYR A 59 -8.66 -13.41 -7.22
C TYR A 59 -7.71 -12.34 -7.78
N LEU A 60 -8.24 -11.28 -8.40
CA LEU A 60 -7.45 -10.16 -8.91
C LEU A 60 -6.52 -9.56 -7.83
N PRO A 61 -6.99 -9.34 -6.59
CA PRO A 61 -6.15 -8.91 -5.49
C PRO A 61 -4.94 -9.80 -5.20
N LEU A 62 -5.14 -11.10 -5.20
CA LEU A 62 -4.07 -12.06 -4.94
C LEU A 62 -2.98 -11.93 -6.01
N ARG A 63 -3.38 -11.93 -7.29
CA ARG A 63 -2.46 -11.79 -8.42
C ARG A 63 -1.75 -10.45 -8.45
N LEU A 64 -2.43 -9.36 -8.08
CA LEU A 64 -1.79 -8.05 -7.95
C LEU A 64 -0.72 -8.07 -6.86
N MET A 65 -0.99 -8.69 -5.71
CA MET A 65 0.01 -8.80 -4.63
C MET A 65 1.23 -9.61 -5.05
N GLU A 66 1.04 -10.68 -5.81
CA GLU A 66 2.12 -11.50 -6.37
C GLU A 66 2.92 -10.75 -7.43
N LYS A 67 2.23 -10.14 -8.43
CA LYS A 67 2.87 -9.41 -9.52
C LYS A 67 3.71 -8.23 -9.03
N LEU A 68 3.23 -7.53 -8.01
CA LEU A 68 3.92 -6.39 -7.40
C LEU A 68 4.86 -6.80 -6.26
N MET A 69 5.00 -8.10 -5.98
CA MET A 69 5.82 -8.65 -4.90
C MET A 69 5.54 -7.97 -3.55
N CYS A 70 4.29 -7.59 -3.28
CA CYS A 70 3.94 -6.74 -2.14
C CYS A 70 4.42 -7.33 -0.81
N VAL A 71 4.21 -8.63 -0.60
CA VAL A 71 4.60 -9.29 0.65
C VAL A 71 6.11 -9.31 0.82
N PHE A 72 6.86 -9.64 -0.24
CA PHE A 72 8.32 -9.70 -0.21
C PHE A 72 8.92 -8.34 0.12
N ASN A 73 8.49 -7.29 -0.59
CA ASN A 73 9.00 -5.93 -0.38
C ASN A 73 8.71 -5.43 1.05
N GLN A 74 7.53 -5.72 1.59
CA GLN A 74 7.17 -5.32 2.96
C GLN A 74 7.95 -6.11 4.02
N VAL A 75 8.15 -7.42 3.81
CA VAL A 75 8.97 -8.24 4.71
C VAL A 75 10.42 -7.78 4.71
N GLU A 76 10.99 -7.49 3.54
CA GLU A 76 12.36 -6.99 3.42
C GLU A 76 12.51 -5.63 4.09
N MET A 77 11.60 -4.69 3.82
CA MET A 77 11.58 -3.37 4.47
C MET A 77 11.48 -3.50 6.00
N ALA A 78 10.64 -4.41 6.50
CA ALA A 78 10.50 -4.67 7.94
C ALA A 78 11.79 -5.26 8.53
N ARG A 79 12.49 -6.14 7.81
CA ARG A 79 13.76 -6.73 8.25
C ARG A 79 14.89 -5.70 8.29
N VAL A 80 15.03 -4.89 7.24
CA VAL A 80 16.08 -3.86 7.13
C VAL A 80 15.91 -2.79 8.21
N THR A 81 14.69 -2.28 8.36
CA THR A 81 14.42 -1.20 9.32
C THR A 81 14.13 -1.71 10.74
N GLY A 82 13.83 -3.00 10.86
CA GLY A 82 13.49 -3.70 12.09
C GLY A 82 12.23 -3.15 12.78
N VAL A 83 11.22 -2.72 12.02
CA VAL A 83 9.90 -2.38 12.59
C VAL A 83 8.93 -3.54 12.40
N PRO A 84 7.90 -3.68 13.24
CA PRO A 84 6.82 -4.62 12.98
C PRO A 84 6.19 -4.36 11.60
N ILE A 85 5.86 -5.41 10.84
CA ILE A 85 5.27 -5.29 9.49
C ILE A 85 4.02 -4.40 9.51
N ALA A 86 3.20 -4.48 10.57
CA ALA A 86 2.02 -3.65 10.75
C ALA A 86 2.30 -2.13 10.72
N PHE A 87 3.50 -1.69 11.14
CA PHE A 87 3.89 -0.29 11.13
C PHE A 87 4.14 0.23 9.71
N LEU A 88 4.50 -0.64 8.76
CA LEU A 88 4.68 -0.23 7.37
C LEU A 88 3.37 0.22 6.73
N PHE A 89 2.22 -0.26 7.23
CA PHE A 89 0.89 0.15 6.77
C PHE A 89 0.33 1.35 7.55
N THR A 90 0.61 1.43 8.85
CA THR A 90 -0.06 2.38 9.76
C THR A 90 0.78 3.60 10.12
N ARG A 91 2.12 3.54 9.95
CA ARG A 91 3.06 4.58 10.37
C ARG A 91 3.82 5.14 9.17
N GLY A 92 4.44 6.31 9.37
CA GLY A 92 5.28 6.99 8.38
C GLY A 92 6.75 6.57 8.44
N GLN A 93 7.63 7.38 7.84
CA GLN A 93 9.05 7.05 7.73
C GLN A 93 9.84 7.21 9.04
N GLN A 94 9.45 8.16 9.91
CA GLN A 94 10.18 8.49 11.13
C GLN A 94 10.38 7.28 12.06
N ILE A 95 9.37 6.41 12.21
CA ILE A 95 9.48 5.24 13.10
C ILE A 95 10.55 4.26 12.63
N LYS A 96 10.79 4.17 11.32
CA LYS A 96 11.82 3.30 10.73
C LYS A 96 13.22 3.82 11.07
N VAL A 97 13.40 5.15 10.98
CA VAL A 97 14.66 5.81 11.32
C VAL A 97 14.92 5.70 12.83
N ALA A 98 13.92 6.02 13.65
CA ALA A 98 14.01 5.91 15.10
C ALA A 98 14.39 4.47 15.52
N SER A 99 13.71 3.46 14.97
CA SER A 99 13.99 2.05 15.28
C SER A 99 15.44 1.66 14.98
N GLN A 100 16.00 2.11 13.86
CA GLN A 100 17.40 1.89 13.51
C GLN A 100 18.36 2.64 14.45
N LEU A 101 18.04 3.90 14.76
CA LEU A 101 18.85 4.73 15.66
C LEU A 101 18.93 4.12 17.05
N TYR A 102 17.81 3.70 17.64
CA TYR A 102 17.78 3.02 18.95
C TYR A 102 18.62 1.73 18.95
N ARG A 103 18.54 0.91 17.90
CA ARG A 103 19.37 -0.30 17.78
C ARG A 103 20.86 0.02 17.71
N LYS A 104 21.23 1.08 17.00
CA LYS A 104 22.64 1.46 16.84
C LYS A 104 23.18 2.11 18.12
N ALA A 105 22.41 2.99 18.76
CA ALA A 105 22.75 3.62 20.04
C ALA A 105 23.03 2.56 21.12
N ARG A 106 22.17 1.53 21.23
CA ARG A 106 22.37 0.41 22.17
C ARG A 106 23.70 -0.33 21.96
N LYS A 107 24.19 -0.46 20.73
CA LYS A 107 25.48 -1.14 20.45
C LYS A 107 26.69 -0.32 20.92
N HIS A 108 26.51 0.98 21.09
CA HIS A 108 27.57 1.92 21.48
C HIS A 108 27.36 2.46 22.90
N ASP A 109 26.41 1.90 23.66
CA ASP A 109 26.03 2.34 25.00
C ASP A 109 25.66 3.83 25.08
N LEU A 110 24.93 4.30 24.06
CA LEU A 110 24.47 5.69 23.95
C LEU A 110 23.00 5.81 24.36
N LEU A 111 22.66 6.96 24.96
CA LEU A 111 21.30 7.37 25.27
C LEU A 111 20.84 8.42 24.24
N ILE A 112 19.59 8.30 23.78
CA ILE A 112 18.98 9.29 22.88
C ILE A 112 18.15 10.24 23.74
N PRO A 113 18.48 11.54 23.79
CA PRO A 113 17.73 12.51 24.58
C PRO A 113 16.33 12.74 23.99
N VAL A 114 15.36 13.02 24.85
CA VAL A 114 14.02 13.42 24.44
C VAL A 114 13.94 14.94 24.45
N GLU A 115 14.17 15.55 23.30
CA GLU A 115 13.99 16.98 23.13
C GLU A 115 12.52 17.30 22.87
N ARG A 116 11.95 18.22 23.64
CA ARG A 116 10.63 18.80 23.33
C ARG A 116 10.82 19.77 22.19
N HIS A 117 10.29 19.43 21.03
CA HIS A 117 10.40 20.27 19.85
C HIS A 117 9.63 21.58 20.05
N ASN A 118 10.33 22.70 20.21
CA ASN A 118 9.75 24.01 19.97
C ASN A 118 9.75 24.20 18.45
N GLN A 119 8.58 24.47 17.86
CA GLN A 119 8.36 24.48 16.40
C GLN A 119 9.06 25.62 15.63
N ASP A 120 10.06 26.28 16.20
CA ASP A 120 10.70 27.49 15.63
C ASP A 120 12.05 27.19 14.94
N GLY A 121 12.12 26.10 14.19
CA GLY A 121 13.19 25.87 13.23
C GLY A 121 12.80 26.48 11.89
N GLY A 122 13.30 27.67 11.56
CA GLY A 122 13.11 28.29 10.25
C GLY A 122 13.58 27.39 9.09
N LYS A 123 13.25 27.78 7.85
CA LYS A 123 13.76 27.08 6.66
C LYS A 123 15.30 27.14 6.66
N TYR A 124 15.95 26.00 6.46
CA TYR A 124 17.39 25.92 6.23
C TYR A 124 17.70 25.96 4.74
N GLU A 125 18.94 26.28 4.38
CA GLU A 125 19.38 26.31 2.98
C GLU A 125 19.24 24.92 2.34
N GLY A 126 18.51 24.86 1.22
CA GLY A 126 18.20 23.63 0.51
C GLY A 126 19.11 23.38 -0.69
N ALA A 127 18.64 22.57 -1.65
CA ALA A 127 19.34 22.36 -2.91
C ALA A 127 19.26 23.61 -3.80
N VAL A 128 20.32 23.85 -4.59
CA VAL A 128 20.35 24.88 -5.63
C VAL A 128 19.74 24.33 -6.92
N VAL A 129 18.82 25.07 -7.53
CA VAL A 129 18.29 24.80 -8.87
C VAL A 129 18.97 25.76 -9.83
N ILE A 130 19.75 25.23 -10.78
CA ILE A 130 20.41 26.03 -11.81
C ILE A 130 19.34 26.58 -12.77
N GLU A 131 19.54 27.78 -13.30
CA GLU A 131 18.66 28.32 -14.34
C GLU A 131 18.66 27.41 -15.58
N PRO A 132 17.48 27.20 -16.20
CA PRO A 132 17.31 26.24 -17.29
C PRO A 132 18.10 26.59 -18.55
#